data_AF-A0A0L0UN24-F1
#
_entry.id   AF-A0A0L0UN24-F1
#
_cell.length_a   1.000
_cell.length_b   1.000
_cell.length_c   1.000
_cell.angle_alpha   90.00
_cell.angle_beta   90.00
_cell.angle_gamma   90.00
#
_symmetry.space_group_name_H-M   'P 1'
#
loop_
_entity.id
_entity.type
_entity.pdbx_description
1 polymer ?
#
loop_
_entity_poly.entity_id
_entity_poly.type
_entity_poly.pdbx_seq_one_letter_code
_entity_poly.pdbx_strand_id
1 'polypeptide(L)'
;MTTLRAMKRLKLTVVLCGFIAFCTAETLVVDEGPQLKSSPKNPESDSSSSLGRDHPHLIFASFAGLLQQWPDTFAYSGHSVIPGVIPRGTLLYHGTNYHTPPPTKGLEWLAFNPESPYVIHSRRLGQVDLYTYATTRALRIVYLDGQSYSLGTPGFMDSQSVLINGTAPREFGDQGRYLEADYERAQELCRIGKERGFEGV
;
A
#
# COMPACT_ATOMS: atom_id res chain seq x y z
N MET A 1 -31.32 26.79 -62.82
CA MET A 1 -30.80 26.47 -61.48
C MET A 1 -31.17 27.65 -60.58
N THR A 2 -32.32 27.58 -59.91
CA THR A 2 -32.47 27.32 -58.45
C THR A 2 -31.69 28.34 -57.61
N THR A 3 -32.26 29.11 -56.67
CA THR A 3 -33.29 28.72 -55.69
C THR A 3 -33.88 29.97 -55.01
N LEU A 4 -35.15 29.90 -54.61
CA LEU A 4 -35.85 30.87 -53.76
C LEU A 4 -36.01 30.30 -52.33
N ARG A 5 -36.11 31.20 -51.34
CA ARG A 5 -36.58 31.04 -49.94
C ARG A 5 -35.59 30.38 -48.94
N ALA A 6 -35.51 30.78 -47.67
CA ALA A 6 -36.32 31.69 -46.84
C ALA A 6 -35.51 32.23 -45.63
N MET A 7 -35.99 33.36 -45.11
CA MET A 7 -35.53 34.07 -43.91
C MET A 7 -35.77 33.26 -42.61
N LYS A 8 -34.93 33.49 -41.58
CA LYS A 8 -35.36 34.02 -40.27
C LYS A 8 -34.17 34.21 -39.32
N ARG A 9 -34.11 35.38 -38.70
CA ARG A 9 -33.31 35.65 -37.49
C ARG A 9 -34.05 35.07 -36.28
N LEU A 10 -33.37 34.39 -35.37
CA LEU A 10 -33.88 34.16 -34.02
C LEU A 10 -32.75 34.19 -32.98
N LYS A 11 -33.10 34.74 -31.83
CA LYS A 11 -32.27 35.31 -30.75
C LYS A 11 -31.55 34.26 -29.89
N LEU A 12 -30.40 34.68 -29.35
CA LEU A 12 -29.93 34.60 -27.95
C LEU A 12 -30.61 33.54 -27.05
N THR A 13 -29.86 32.70 -26.30
CA THR A 13 -29.64 32.82 -24.84
C THR A 13 -28.79 31.65 -24.26
N VAL A 14 -28.01 32.00 -23.23
CA VAL A 14 -27.50 31.23 -22.06
C VAL A 14 -26.18 30.43 -22.16
N VAL A 15 -25.24 30.99 -21.39
CA VAL A 15 -24.00 30.46 -20.79
C VAL A 15 -24.25 29.23 -19.91
N LEU A 16 -23.42 28.18 -20.01
CA LEU A 16 -22.87 27.53 -18.80
C LEU A 16 -21.66 26.62 -19.08
N CYS A 17 -20.60 26.89 -18.32
CA CYS A 17 -19.50 26.00 -17.91
C CYS A 17 -18.63 25.35 -19.00
N GLY A 18 -17.36 25.76 -19.00
CA GLY A 18 -16.33 25.25 -19.88
C GLY A 18 -15.96 23.81 -19.59
N PHE A 19 -15.95 23.02 -20.66
CA PHE A 19 -14.88 22.07 -20.94
C PHE A 19 -14.51 22.30 -22.39
N ILE A 20 -13.36 22.95 -22.63
CA ILE A 20 -12.81 23.04 -23.99
C ILE A 20 -12.08 21.73 -24.24
N ALA A 21 -12.69 20.86 -25.06
CA ALA A 21 -11.99 19.75 -25.68
C ALA A 21 -11.24 20.28 -26.90
N PHE A 22 -9.90 20.19 -26.90
CA PHE A 22 -9.10 20.52 -28.07
C PHE A 22 -9.00 19.29 -29.00
N CYS A 23 -9.44 19.45 -30.25
CA CYS A 23 -9.42 18.38 -31.25
C CYS A 23 -8.12 18.27 -32.08
N THR A 24 -7.09 19.08 -31.81
CA THR A 24 -5.79 18.97 -32.49
C THR A 24 -4.65 19.32 -31.53
N ALA A 25 -3.74 18.38 -31.30
CA ALA A 25 -2.56 18.56 -30.46
C ALA A 25 -1.36 18.97 -31.33
N GLU A 26 -1.23 20.26 -31.62
CA GLU A 26 -0.05 20.79 -32.33
C GLU A 26 0.80 21.76 -31.49
N THR A 27 0.61 21.83 -30.17
CA THR A 27 1.41 22.75 -29.32
C THR A 27 1.83 22.16 -27.96
N LEU A 28 1.98 20.84 -27.84
CA LEU A 28 2.55 20.21 -26.65
C LEU A 28 3.82 19.43 -27.02
N VAL A 29 4.96 19.86 -26.49
CA VAL A 29 6.21 19.10 -26.51
C VAL A 29 6.20 18.18 -25.29
N VAL A 30 6.10 16.88 -25.52
CA VAL A 30 6.29 15.84 -24.50
C VAL A 30 7.75 15.41 -24.54
N ASP A 31 8.47 15.57 -23.44
CA ASP A 31 9.81 15.01 -23.27
C ASP A 31 9.65 13.53 -22.85
N GLU A 32 9.74 12.62 -23.81
CA GLU A 32 9.82 11.17 -23.56
C GLU A 32 11.27 10.83 -23.16
N GLY A 33 11.63 11.12 -21.91
CA GLY A 33 12.73 10.39 -21.26
C GLY A 33 12.47 8.88 -21.39
N PRO A 34 13.50 8.01 -21.39
CA PRO A 34 13.34 6.59 -21.73
C PRO A 34 12.29 5.91 -20.84
N GLN A 35 11.08 5.80 -21.38
CA GLN A 35 9.98 5.01 -20.84
C GLN A 35 10.39 3.55 -20.98
N LEU A 36 10.62 2.86 -19.86
CA LEU A 36 10.73 1.41 -19.81
C LEU A 36 9.38 0.79 -20.22
N LYS A 37 9.18 0.63 -21.53
CA LYS A 37 8.05 -0.12 -22.10
C LYS A 37 8.32 -1.61 -21.97
N SER A 38 8.07 -2.17 -20.79
CA SER A 38 7.92 -3.62 -20.66
C SER A 38 6.49 -3.99 -21.05
N SER A 39 6.31 -4.53 -22.26
CA SER A 39 5.12 -5.33 -22.55
C SER A 39 5.22 -6.62 -21.72
N PRO A 40 4.22 -7.00 -20.92
CA PRO A 40 4.24 -8.29 -20.26
C PRO A 40 4.14 -9.36 -21.35
N LYS A 41 5.28 -9.90 -21.76
CA LYS A 41 5.30 -11.19 -22.44
C LYS A 41 4.80 -12.19 -21.40
N ASN A 42 3.72 -12.90 -21.72
CA ASN A 42 3.45 -14.16 -21.03
C ASN A 42 4.75 -14.96 -21.10
N PRO A 43 5.32 -15.38 -19.95
CA PRO A 43 6.47 -16.27 -20.03
C PRO A 43 5.99 -17.51 -20.78
N GLU A 44 6.58 -17.74 -21.96
CA GLU A 44 6.66 -19.09 -22.48
C GLU A 44 7.14 -19.96 -21.33
N SER A 45 6.53 -21.14 -21.19
CA SER A 45 6.92 -22.14 -20.22
C SER A 45 8.30 -22.70 -20.60
N ASP A 46 9.31 -21.86 -20.57
CA ASP A 46 10.66 -22.28 -20.39
C ASP A 46 10.71 -22.79 -18.96
N SER A 47 10.62 -24.11 -18.83
CA SER A 47 11.23 -24.82 -17.73
C SER A 47 12.74 -24.55 -17.82
N SER A 48 13.14 -23.32 -17.50
CA SER A 48 14.53 -23.00 -17.26
C SER A 48 14.90 -23.89 -16.09
N SER A 49 15.77 -24.86 -16.35
CA SER A 49 16.44 -25.63 -15.32
C SER A 49 16.88 -24.64 -14.25
N SER A 50 16.37 -24.83 -13.03
CA SER A 50 16.66 -24.04 -11.83
C SER A 50 18.03 -23.37 -11.93
N LEU A 51 18.02 -22.07 -12.21
CA LEU A 51 19.23 -21.26 -12.23
C LEU A 51 19.82 -21.32 -10.82
N GLY A 52 20.82 -22.18 -10.62
CA GLY A 52 21.61 -22.29 -9.40
C GLY A 52 20.81 -22.52 -8.12
N ARG A 53 20.85 -23.75 -7.59
CA ARG A 53 20.47 -24.08 -6.22
C ARG A 53 21.49 -23.52 -5.20
N ASP A 54 21.96 -22.30 -5.43
CA ASP A 54 22.74 -21.54 -4.47
C ASP A 54 21.75 -20.60 -3.81
N HIS A 55 21.09 -21.07 -2.75
CA HIS A 55 20.51 -20.15 -1.80
C HIS A 55 21.68 -19.47 -1.09
N PRO A 56 22.06 -18.21 -1.40
CA PRO A 56 22.93 -17.47 -0.48
C PRO A 56 22.30 -17.61 0.89
N HIS A 57 23.09 -17.98 1.90
CA HIS A 57 22.62 -18.35 3.24
C HIS A 57 21.37 -17.56 3.64
N LEU A 58 20.18 -18.19 3.58
CA LEU A 58 18.90 -17.48 3.62
C LEU A 58 18.87 -16.49 4.79
N ILE A 59 19.37 -16.92 5.95
CA ILE A 59 19.55 -16.11 7.16
C ILE A 59 20.28 -14.77 6.91
N PHE A 60 21.41 -14.78 6.20
CA PHE A 60 22.16 -13.56 5.89
C PHE A 60 21.46 -12.70 4.84
N ALA A 61 20.75 -13.33 3.89
CA ALA A 61 19.94 -12.60 2.93
C ALA A 61 18.73 -11.91 3.59
N SER A 62 18.03 -12.58 4.51
CA SER A 62 16.95 -11.97 5.30
C SER A 62 17.49 -10.80 6.11
N PHE A 63 18.61 -11.00 6.82
CA PHE A 63 19.20 -9.95 7.65
C PHE A 63 19.65 -8.74 6.82
N ALA A 64 20.24 -8.97 5.64
CA ALA A 64 20.63 -7.92 4.72
C ALA A 64 19.43 -7.21 4.08
N GLY A 65 18.28 -7.88 3.97
CA GLY A 65 17.05 -7.38 3.36
C GLY A 65 16.09 -6.64 4.30
N LEU A 66 16.37 -6.63 5.61
CA LEU A 66 15.48 -6.01 6.60
C LEU A 66 15.22 -4.55 6.29
N LEU A 67 13.94 -4.15 6.41
CA LEU A 67 13.46 -2.79 6.16
C LEU A 67 13.71 -2.31 4.72
N GLN A 68 14.01 -3.22 3.78
CA GLN A 68 14.19 -2.89 2.38
C GLN A 68 13.03 -3.41 1.54
N GLN A 69 12.45 -2.51 0.75
CA GLN A 69 11.29 -2.81 -0.07
C GLN A 69 11.51 -3.99 -1.05
N TRP A 70 12.63 -4.03 -1.76
CA TRP A 70 12.83 -5.01 -2.84
C TRP A 70 13.03 -6.45 -2.33
N PRO A 71 13.93 -6.73 -1.38
CA PRO A 71 14.04 -8.05 -0.77
C PRO A 71 12.70 -8.55 -0.21
N ASP A 72 11.97 -7.68 0.49
CA ASP A 72 10.66 -8.00 1.05
C ASP A 72 9.59 -8.27 -0.02
N THR A 73 9.71 -7.65 -1.21
CA THR A 73 8.79 -7.88 -2.34
C THR A 73 9.02 -9.25 -2.97
N PHE A 74 10.28 -9.69 -3.10
CA PHE A 74 10.61 -10.99 -3.69
C PHE A 74 10.33 -12.15 -2.73
N ALA A 75 10.53 -11.95 -1.42
CA ALA A 75 10.22 -12.90 -0.37
C ALA A 75 8.95 -12.49 0.40
N TYR A 76 7.85 -12.36 -0.32
CA TYR A 76 6.64 -11.69 0.18
C TYR A 76 6.00 -12.28 1.45
N SER A 77 6.12 -13.59 1.70
CA SER A 77 5.59 -14.22 2.92
C SER A 77 6.36 -13.84 4.18
N GLY A 78 7.59 -13.37 4.01
CA GLY A 78 8.54 -13.24 5.10
C GLY A 78 8.92 -14.60 5.70
N HIS A 79 9.89 -14.57 6.59
CA HIS A 79 10.43 -15.71 7.32
C HIS A 79 11.18 -15.30 8.60
N SER A 80 11.27 -14.00 8.89
CA SER A 80 12.01 -13.44 10.01
C SER A 80 11.11 -12.59 10.89
N VAL A 81 11.18 -12.85 12.19
CA VAL A 81 10.50 -12.08 13.23
C VAL A 81 11.57 -11.45 14.10
N ILE A 82 11.72 -10.12 14.03
CA ILE A 82 12.90 -9.45 14.58
C ILE A 82 12.47 -8.38 15.59
N PRO A 83 12.99 -8.44 16.84
CA PRO A 83 12.73 -7.39 17.80
C PRO A 83 13.37 -6.08 17.34
N GLY A 84 12.61 -4.99 17.45
CA GLY A 84 13.05 -3.65 17.07
C GLY A 84 12.74 -2.62 18.14
N VAL A 85 13.34 -1.44 17.99
CA VAL A 85 13.05 -0.27 18.83
C VAL A 85 12.84 0.92 17.92
N ILE A 86 11.68 1.57 18.04
CA ILE A 86 11.43 2.89 17.47
C ILE A 86 11.92 3.94 18.47
N PRO A 87 12.89 4.80 18.13
CA PRO A 87 13.37 5.83 19.04
C PRO A 87 12.29 6.83 19.47
N ARG A 88 12.56 7.57 20.56
CA ARG A 88 11.78 8.76 20.93
C ARG A 88 11.93 9.84 19.85
N GLY A 89 10.84 10.53 19.54
CA GLY A 89 10.82 11.61 18.55
C GLY A 89 10.69 11.13 17.11
N THR A 90 10.51 9.82 16.87
CA THR A 90 10.19 9.31 15.54
C THR A 90 8.80 9.79 15.12
N LEU A 91 8.71 10.27 13.88
CA LEU A 91 7.45 10.67 13.27
C LEU A 91 6.76 9.47 12.65
N LEU A 92 5.46 9.36 12.88
CA LEU A 92 4.59 8.33 12.34
C LEU A 92 3.32 8.98 11.77
N TYR A 93 2.76 8.38 10.73
CA TYR A 93 1.71 8.99 9.92
C TYR A 93 0.46 8.11 9.86
N HIS A 94 -0.71 8.73 9.91
CA HIS A 94 -2.00 8.06 9.82
C HIS A 94 -2.87 8.79 8.79
N GLY A 95 -3.53 8.04 7.92
CA GLY A 95 -4.51 8.57 6.98
C GLY A 95 -5.91 8.16 7.40
N THR A 96 -6.89 9.03 7.14
CA THR A 96 -8.30 8.70 7.32
C THR A 96 -9.16 9.45 6.32
N ASN A 97 -10.31 8.88 5.95
CA ASN A 97 -11.35 9.60 5.21
C ASN A 97 -12.51 10.03 6.13
N TYR A 98 -12.39 9.73 7.42
CA TYR A 98 -13.35 10.12 8.44
C TYR A 98 -12.90 11.45 9.05
N HIS A 99 -13.81 12.41 9.11
CA HIS A 99 -13.56 13.73 9.71
C HIS A 99 -13.68 13.63 11.24
N THR A 100 -12.72 12.93 11.84
CA THR A 100 -12.64 12.69 13.28
C THR A 100 -11.31 13.20 13.81
N PRO A 101 -11.25 13.77 15.02
CA PRO A 101 -9.98 14.21 15.59
C PRO A 101 -8.99 13.03 15.67
N PRO A 102 -7.67 13.28 15.62
CA PRO A 102 -6.65 12.24 15.69
C PRO A 102 -6.87 11.35 16.92
N PRO A 103 -7.03 10.03 16.75
CA PRO A 103 -7.17 9.10 17.86
C PRO A 103 -5.99 9.22 18.83
N THR A 104 -6.28 9.36 20.12
CA THR A 104 -5.26 9.50 21.16
C THR A 104 -5.01 8.21 21.94
N LYS A 105 -5.87 7.20 21.73
CA LYS A 105 -5.84 5.92 22.42
C LYS A 105 -6.41 4.84 21.50
N GLY A 106 -5.92 3.62 21.67
CA GLY A 106 -6.42 2.45 20.94
C GLY A 106 -5.39 1.92 19.96
N LEU A 107 -5.84 0.95 19.18
CA LEU A 107 -5.10 0.39 18.05
C LEU A 107 -5.13 1.39 16.91
N GLU A 108 -3.97 1.66 16.32
CA GLU A 108 -3.91 2.50 15.13
C GLU A 108 -2.91 1.99 14.09
N TRP A 109 -3.28 2.20 12.83
CA TRP A 109 -2.41 1.97 11.68
C TRP A 109 -1.54 3.19 11.46
N LEU A 110 -0.23 3.01 11.68
CA LEU A 110 0.77 4.05 11.58
C LEU A 110 1.84 3.65 10.57
N ALA A 111 2.27 4.60 9.74
CA ALA A 111 3.35 4.41 8.78
C ALA A 111 4.56 5.27 9.11
N PHE A 112 5.75 4.85 8.71
CA PHE A 112 6.98 5.63 8.82
C PHE A 112 7.09 6.75 7.76
N ASN A 113 6.20 6.75 6.77
CA ASN A 113 6.17 7.74 5.71
C ASN A 113 4.73 8.25 5.49
N PRO A 114 4.54 9.51 5.07
CA PRO A 114 3.21 10.07 4.82
C PRO A 114 2.57 9.52 3.54
N GLU A 115 3.36 9.01 2.58
CA GLU A 115 2.88 8.58 1.28
C GLU A 115 2.02 7.32 1.35
N SER A 116 2.38 6.34 2.18
CA SER A 116 1.66 5.07 2.34
C SER A 116 0.19 5.27 2.76
N PRO A 117 -0.11 5.94 3.91
CA PRO A 117 -1.49 6.20 4.29
C PRO A 117 -2.21 7.09 3.28
N TYR A 118 -1.53 8.07 2.67
CA TYR A 118 -2.14 8.90 1.64
C TYR A 118 -2.59 8.08 0.41
N VAL A 119 -1.76 7.17 -0.10
CA VAL A 119 -2.11 6.31 -1.25
C VAL A 119 -3.30 5.40 -0.92
N ILE A 120 -3.37 4.86 0.30
CA ILE A 120 -4.48 3.99 0.72
C ILE A 120 -5.79 4.77 0.82
N HIS A 121 -5.75 5.95 1.44
CA HIS A 121 -6.95 6.74 1.73
C HIS A 121 -7.42 7.59 0.55
N SER A 122 -6.52 8.02 -0.35
CA SER A 122 -6.89 8.77 -1.57
C SER A 122 -7.69 7.94 -2.58
N ARG A 123 -7.65 6.60 -2.45
CA ARG A 123 -8.45 5.68 -3.27
C ARG A 123 -9.84 5.39 -2.69
N ARG A 124 -10.16 5.93 -1.51
CA ARG A 124 -11.45 5.76 -0.85
C ARG A 124 -12.33 7.01 -1.04
N LEU A 125 -13.63 6.85 -0.84
CA LEU A 125 -14.57 7.97 -0.90
C LEU A 125 -14.33 8.93 0.29
N GLY A 126 -14.38 10.23 0.02
CA GLY A 126 -14.24 11.29 1.03
C GLY A 126 -12.87 11.99 0.99
N GLN A 127 -12.80 13.17 1.61
CA GLN A 127 -11.55 13.91 1.77
C GLN A 127 -10.57 13.12 2.65
N VAL A 128 -9.28 13.15 2.32
CA VAL A 128 -8.22 12.51 3.11
C VAL A 128 -7.66 13.50 4.12
N ASP A 129 -7.73 13.15 5.39
CA ASP A 129 -6.96 13.80 6.45
C ASP A 129 -5.71 12.97 6.75
N LEU A 130 -4.58 13.65 6.93
CA LEU A 130 -3.30 13.04 7.29
C LEU A 130 -2.83 13.59 8.63
N TYR A 131 -2.68 12.71 9.62
CA TYR A 131 -2.20 13.06 10.96
C TYR A 131 -0.75 12.62 11.14
N THR A 132 0.01 13.46 11.84
CA THR A 132 1.40 13.19 12.22
C THR A 132 1.48 12.98 13.73
N TYR A 133 2.03 11.85 14.14
CA TYR A 133 2.31 11.49 15.51
C TYR A 133 3.82 11.56 15.75
N ALA A 134 4.21 11.89 16.97
CA ALA A 134 5.60 11.83 17.42
C ALA A 134 5.69 10.91 18.64
N THR A 135 6.61 9.94 18.60
CA THR A 135 6.81 9.04 19.74
C THR A 135 7.34 9.82 20.95
N THR A 136 6.66 9.70 22.09
CA THR A 136 7.04 10.42 23.33
C THR A 136 8.14 9.70 24.11
N ARG A 137 8.37 8.42 23.80
CA ARG A 137 9.45 7.56 24.32
C ARG A 137 9.82 6.52 23.27
N ALA A 138 10.88 5.75 23.54
CA ALA A 138 11.19 4.59 22.73
C ALA A 138 10.05 3.56 22.80
N LEU A 139 9.68 2.99 21.65
CA LEU A 139 8.67 1.93 21.54
C LEU A 139 9.37 0.62 21.20
N ARG A 140 9.00 -0.46 21.89
CA ARG A 140 9.45 -1.81 21.55
C ARG A 140 8.52 -2.38 20.49
N ILE A 141 9.07 -2.85 19.37
CA ILE A 141 8.28 -3.41 18.27
C ILE A 141 8.81 -4.79 17.88
N VAL A 142 8.03 -5.50 17.07
CA VAL A 142 8.47 -6.72 16.39
C VAL A 142 8.32 -6.50 14.90
N TYR A 143 9.42 -6.36 14.17
CA TYR A 143 9.39 -6.25 12.72
C TYR A 143 9.18 -7.63 12.09
N LEU A 144 8.25 -7.70 11.14
CA LEU A 144 7.98 -8.87 10.32
C LEU A 144 8.44 -8.56 8.89
N ASP A 145 9.42 -9.31 8.39
CA ASP A 145 9.94 -9.13 7.03
C ASP A 145 8.92 -9.57 5.96
N GLY A 146 9.28 -9.39 4.69
CA GLY A 146 8.35 -9.59 3.59
C GLY A 146 7.35 -8.44 3.46
N GLN A 147 6.24 -8.68 2.78
CA GLN A 147 5.19 -7.68 2.60
C GLN A 147 4.16 -7.76 3.72
N SER A 148 4.60 -7.87 4.98
CA SER A 148 3.75 -8.15 6.14
C SER A 148 2.66 -7.12 6.43
N TYR A 149 2.79 -5.90 5.92
CA TYR A 149 1.77 -4.84 5.94
C TYR A 149 0.74 -4.94 4.81
N SER A 150 1.02 -5.73 3.77
CA SER A 150 0.17 -5.82 2.58
C SER A 150 -1.08 -6.63 2.86
N LEU A 151 -2.23 -6.07 2.49
CA LEU A 151 -3.51 -6.76 2.50
C LEU A 151 -3.66 -7.60 1.24
N GLY A 152 -4.15 -8.83 1.39
CA GLY A 152 -4.48 -9.68 0.27
C GLY A 152 -3.66 -10.95 0.21
N THR A 153 -3.31 -11.36 -1.01
CA THR A 153 -2.61 -12.61 -1.29
C THR A 153 -1.52 -12.33 -2.34
N PRO A 154 -0.43 -13.12 -2.38
CA PRO A 154 -0.16 -14.34 -1.60
C PRO A 154 0.65 -14.11 -0.31
N GLY A 155 0.36 -14.88 0.75
CA GLY A 155 1.24 -15.14 1.91
C GLY A 155 1.69 -13.98 2.80
N PHE A 156 1.36 -12.72 2.46
CA PHE A 156 1.83 -11.51 3.15
C PHE A 156 1.68 -11.56 4.69
N MET A 157 0.59 -12.14 5.17
CA MET A 157 0.22 -12.14 6.60
C MET A 157 0.58 -13.47 7.29
N ASP A 158 1.36 -14.35 6.65
CA ASP A 158 1.72 -15.66 7.21
C ASP A 158 2.54 -15.50 8.49
N SER A 159 3.51 -14.59 8.50
CA SER A 159 4.34 -14.30 9.68
C SER A 159 3.51 -13.76 10.86
N GLN A 160 2.49 -12.92 10.60
CA GLN A 160 1.54 -12.49 11.62
C GLN A 160 0.74 -13.69 12.16
N SER A 161 0.26 -14.56 11.27
CA SER A 161 -0.54 -15.74 11.63
C SER A 161 0.25 -16.76 12.44
N VAL A 162 1.54 -16.95 12.13
CA VAL A 162 2.44 -17.80 12.92
C VAL A 162 2.66 -17.20 14.31
N LEU A 163 2.83 -15.88 14.42
CA LEU A 163 2.97 -15.22 15.73
C LEU A 163 1.71 -15.37 16.59
N ILE A 164 0.53 -15.34 15.96
CA ILE A 164 -0.77 -15.44 16.63
C ILE A 164 -1.15 -16.89 16.97
N ASN A 165 -1.16 -17.77 15.96
CA ASN A 165 -1.73 -19.12 16.03
C ASN A 165 -0.66 -20.23 16.11
N GLY A 166 0.61 -19.91 15.91
CA GLY A 166 1.70 -20.88 15.82
C GLY A 166 1.79 -21.59 14.45
N THR A 167 0.88 -21.30 13.51
CA THR A 167 0.85 -21.91 12.17
C THR A 167 0.35 -20.92 11.12
N ALA A 168 0.86 -21.03 9.89
CA ALA A 168 0.34 -20.28 8.75
C ALA A 168 -0.91 -20.97 8.14
N PRO A 169 -1.89 -20.19 7.62
CA PRO A 169 -3.03 -20.75 6.90
C PRO A 169 -2.60 -21.54 5.67
N ARG A 170 -3.33 -22.63 5.35
CA ARG A 170 -3.10 -23.41 4.13
C ARG A 170 -3.72 -22.76 2.89
N GLU A 171 -4.79 -22.01 3.10
CA GLU A 171 -5.50 -21.29 2.05
C GLU A 171 -5.20 -19.81 2.19
N PHE A 172 -4.94 -19.16 1.06
CA PHE A 172 -4.65 -17.73 1.06
C PHE A 172 -5.94 -16.91 1.05
N GLY A 173 -5.93 -15.86 1.86
CA GLY A 173 -6.89 -14.76 1.81
C GLY A 173 -8.10 -14.94 2.71
N ASP A 174 -8.69 -13.81 3.09
CA ASP A 174 -9.75 -13.73 4.10
C ASP A 174 -11.15 -13.78 3.46
N GLN A 175 -11.33 -14.58 2.40
CA GLN A 175 -12.59 -14.67 1.62
C GLN A 175 -13.15 -13.31 1.17
N GLY A 176 -12.27 -12.35 0.88
CA GLY A 176 -12.64 -10.98 0.51
C GLY A 176 -12.93 -10.03 1.69
N ARG A 177 -12.87 -10.51 2.94
CA ARG A 177 -13.04 -9.72 4.17
C ARG A 177 -11.72 -9.21 4.75
N TYR A 178 -10.77 -8.85 3.88
CA TYR A 178 -9.40 -8.48 4.29
C TYR A 178 -9.35 -7.41 5.38
N LEU A 179 -10.19 -6.36 5.30
CA LEU A 179 -10.18 -5.28 6.27
C LEU A 179 -10.59 -5.76 7.68
N GLU A 180 -11.65 -6.55 7.79
CA GLU A 180 -12.14 -7.02 9.08
C GLU A 180 -11.19 -8.03 9.70
N ALA A 181 -10.67 -8.95 8.89
CA ALA A 181 -9.65 -9.91 9.32
C ALA A 181 -8.35 -9.20 9.76
N ASP A 182 -8.01 -8.06 9.16
CA ASP A 182 -6.84 -7.28 9.56
C ASP A 182 -7.01 -6.61 10.91
N TYR A 183 -8.19 -6.07 11.20
CA TYR A 183 -8.50 -5.57 12.54
C TYR A 183 -8.53 -6.69 13.58
N GLU A 184 -9.08 -7.87 13.26
CA GLU A 184 -9.04 -9.04 14.15
C GLU A 184 -7.60 -9.47 14.46
N ARG A 185 -6.74 -9.60 13.43
CA ARG A 185 -5.31 -9.90 13.62
C ARG A 185 -4.62 -8.84 14.47
N ALA A 186 -4.84 -7.56 14.18
CA ALA A 186 -4.19 -6.47 14.91
C ALA A 186 -4.63 -6.38 16.37
N GLN A 187 -5.89 -6.70 16.69
CA GLN A 187 -6.35 -6.84 18.08
C GLN A 187 -5.62 -7.95 18.82
N GLU A 188 -5.41 -9.08 18.15
CA GLU A 188 -4.72 -10.23 18.73
C GLU A 188 -3.21 -9.98 18.91
N LEU A 189 -2.58 -9.32 17.93
CA LEU A 189 -1.20 -8.83 18.05
C LEU A 189 -1.05 -7.83 19.19
N CYS A 190 -2.05 -6.96 19.40
CA CYS A 190 -2.09 -6.06 20.55
C CYS A 190 -2.19 -6.83 21.89
N ARG A 191 -2.95 -7.94 21.94
CA ARG A 191 -3.03 -8.81 23.12
C ARG A 191 -1.68 -9.45 23.42
N ILE A 192 -1.05 -10.05 22.40
CA ILE A 192 0.26 -10.69 22.50
C ILE A 192 1.33 -9.65 22.88
N GLY A 193 1.27 -8.45 22.31
CA GLY A 193 2.16 -7.34 22.62
C GLY A 193 2.13 -6.95 24.10
N LYS A 194 0.93 -6.85 24.68
CA LYS A 194 0.77 -6.59 26.14
C LYS A 194 1.39 -7.70 26.99
N GLU A 195 1.29 -8.96 26.57
CA GLU A 195 1.84 -10.11 27.30
C GLU A 195 3.37 -10.22 27.16
N ARG A 196 3.90 -9.87 25.98
CA ARG A 196 5.32 -10.07 25.62
C ARG A 196 6.17 -8.80 25.72
N GLY A 197 5.55 -7.64 25.92
CA GLY A 197 6.21 -6.36 26.10
C GLY A 197 6.65 -5.67 24.80
N PHE A 198 5.88 -5.81 23.73
CA PHE A 198 6.00 -5.00 22.51
C PHE A 198 4.69 -4.25 22.23
N GLU A 199 4.78 -3.21 21.41
CA GLU A 199 3.77 -2.16 21.30
C GLU A 199 3.30 -1.93 19.87
N GLY A 200 3.94 -2.61 18.91
CA GLY A 200 3.59 -2.59 17.50
C GLY A 200 4.30 -3.73 16.77
N VAL A 201 3.78 -4.05 15.60
CA VAL A 201 4.42 -4.92 14.62
C VAL A 201 4.65 -4.18 13.31
#